data_AF-A0A1E2WT82-F1
#
_entry.id   AF-A0A1E2WT82-F1
#
_cell.length_a   1.000
_cell.length_b   1.000
_cell.length_c   1.000
_cell.angle_alpha   90.00
_cell.angle_beta   90.00
_cell.angle_gamma   90.00
#
_symmetry.space_group_name_H-M   'P 1'
#
loop_
_entity.id
_entity.type
_entity.pdbx_description
1 polymer ?
#
loop_
_entity_poly.entity_id
_entity_poly.type
_entity_poly.pdbx_seq_one_letter_code
_entity_poly.pdbx_strand_id
1 'polypeptide(L)' 'MDNLKVEFMSNCVIVGRPKGDKPDEVAHLRARMPKDMHTEFKLWCVKNNRTMDTVICELVQEFLDKQHSQG' A
#
# COMPACT_ATOMS: atom_id res chain seq x y z
N MET A 1 19.26 16.89 -15.25
CA MET A 1 17.88 16.39 -15.20
C MET A 1 17.60 15.98 -13.78
N ASP A 2 16.87 16.84 -13.08
CA ASP A 2 16.65 16.78 -11.63
C ASP A 2 15.87 15.53 -11.22
N ASN A 3 16.47 14.73 -10.34
CA ASN A 3 15.82 13.60 -9.67
C ASN A 3 14.75 14.13 -8.72
N LEU A 4 13.56 14.41 -9.26
CA LEU A 4 12.39 14.82 -8.51
C LEU A 4 11.92 13.63 -7.65
N LYS A 5 12.44 13.54 -6.42
CA LYS A 5 11.98 12.60 -5.40
C LYS A 5 10.56 12.97 -5.02
N VAL A 6 9.58 12.34 -5.68
CA VAL A 6 8.18 12.51 -5.32
C VAL A 6 7.90 11.61 -4.12
N GLU A 7 7.67 12.26 -2.99
CA GLU A 7 7.37 11.65 -1.72
C GLU A 7 5.86 11.35 -1.65
N PHE A 8 5.47 10.09 -1.86
CA PHE A 8 4.09 9.65 -1.70
C PHE A 8 3.84 9.15 -0.27
N MET A 9 2.73 9.59 0.33
CA MET A 9 2.17 9.06 1.56
C MET A 9 0.91 8.29 1.17
N SER A 10 0.96 6.96 1.21
CA SER A 10 -0.24 6.13 1.11
C SER A 10 -0.69 5.81 2.53
N ASN A 11 -1.94 6.06 2.87
CA ASN A 11 -2.49 5.75 4.19
C ASN A 11 -2.94 4.29 4.24
N CYS A 12 -2.03 3.35 3.98
CA CYS A 12 -2.35 1.92 4.04
C CYS A 12 -2.85 1.57 5.43
N VAL A 13 -4.14 1.27 5.56
CA VAL A 13 -4.72 0.79 6.80
C VAL A 13 -4.31 -0.67 6.98
N ILE A 14 -3.22 -0.90 7.71
CA ILE A 14 -2.91 -2.23 8.22
C ILE A 14 -3.86 -2.50 9.40
N VAL A 15 -4.89 -3.32 9.18
CA VAL A 15 -5.63 -3.96 10.28
C VAL A 15 -4.77 -5.12 10.80
N GLY A 16 -3.76 -4.78 11.62
CA GLY A 16 -2.85 -5.72 12.26
C GLY A 16 -2.80 -5.47 13.77
N ARG A 17 -2.82 -6.56 14.56
CA ARG A 17 -3.01 -6.56 16.02
C ARG A 17 -2.14 -5.52 16.73
N PRO A 18 -2.72 -4.64 17.56
CA PRO A 18 -1.96 -3.63 18.27
C PRO A 18 -1.00 -4.28 19.28
N LYS A 19 0.28 -3.89 19.24
CA LYS A 19 1.20 -4.07 20.38
C LYS A 19 1.07 -2.83 21.27
N GLY A 20 0.02 -2.81 22.06
CA GLY A 20 -0.30 -1.73 22.99
C GLY A 20 -1.81 -1.68 23.23
N ASP A 21 -2.25 -1.25 24.42
CA ASP A 21 -3.66 -1.18 24.84
C ASP A 21 -4.51 -0.13 24.07
N LYS A 22 -4.26 0.07 22.77
CA LYS A 22 -5.04 0.94 21.90
C LYS A 22 -5.43 0.20 20.63
N PRO A 23 -6.68 -0.26 20.52
CA PRO A 23 -7.18 -1.04 19.39
C PRO A 23 -7.22 -0.30 18.03
N ASP A 24 -6.96 1.00 18.01
CA ASP A 24 -7.21 1.86 16.84
C ASP A 24 -5.96 2.57 16.27
N GLU A 25 -4.75 2.07 16.54
CA GLU A 25 -3.53 2.70 16.02
C GLU A 25 -3.31 2.34 14.54
N VAL A 26 -3.82 3.19 13.65
CA VAL A 26 -3.58 3.08 12.20
C VAL A 26 -2.08 3.25 11.93
N ALA A 27 -1.42 2.17 11.53
CA ALA A 27 -0.02 2.22 11.10
C ALA A 27 0.07 2.77 9.68
N HIS A 28 0.70 3.94 9.51
CA HIS A 28 0.95 4.52 8.18
C HIS A 28 2.20 3.92 7.55
N LEU A 29 2.07 3.33 6.36
CA LEU A 29 3.20 2.82 5.58
C LEU A 29 3.66 3.83 4.52
N ARG A 30 4.96 4.12 4.51
CA ARG A 30 5.59 4.93 3.45
C ARG A 30 6.51 4.05 2.61
N ALA A 31 6.14 3.86 1.34
CA ALA A 31 6.93 3.13 0.37
C ALA A 31 7.43 4.07 -0.74
N ARG A 32 8.58 3.73 -1.33
CA ARG A 32 9.09 4.40 -2.53
C ARG A 32 8.83 3.53 -3.74
N MET A 33 8.37 4.15 -4.81
CA MET A 33 8.07 3.52 -6.08
C MET A 33 8.57 4.41 -7.21
N PRO A 34 9.08 3.85 -8.32
CA PRO A 34 9.40 4.62 -9.52
C PRO A 34 8.22 5.47 -9.98
N LYS A 35 8.49 6.69 -10.47
CA LYS A 35 7.44 7.65 -10.85
C LYS A 35 6.51 7.11 -11.93
N ASP A 36 7.06 6.40 -12.90
CA ASP A 36 6.30 5.86 -14.03
C ASP A 36 5.35 4.76 -13.54
N MET A 37 5.87 3.85 -12.70
CA MET A 37 5.06 2.81 -12.05
C MET A 37 3.95 3.40 -11.17
N HIS A 38 4.23 4.47 -10.41
CA HIS A 38 3.20 5.14 -9.62
C HIS A 38 2.11 5.75 -10.50
N THR A 39 2.50 6.36 -11.61
CA THR A 39 1.57 6.98 -12.56
C THR A 39 0.66 5.93 -13.18
N GLU A 40 1.23 4.84 -13.70
CA GLU A 40 0.46 3.75 -14.29
C GLU A 40 -0.48 3.09 -13.27
N PHE A 41 0.01 2.83 -12.06
CA PHE A 41 -0.79 2.26 -10.98
C PHE A 41 -1.97 3.16 -10.61
N LYS A 42 -1.74 4.47 -10.48
CA LYS A 42 -2.80 5.45 -10.20
C LYS A 42 -3.84 5.49 -11.32
N LEU A 43 -3.40 5.51 -12.58
CA LEU A 43 -4.30 5.51 -13.75
C LEU A 43 -5.16 4.25 -13.77
N TRP A 44 -4.57 3.09 -13.49
CA TRP A 44 -5.30 1.84 -13.38
C TRP A 44 -6.35 1.89 -12.25
N CYS A 45 -6.00 2.39 -11.08
CA CYS A 45 -6.93 2.52 -9.95
C CYS A 45 -8.14 3.40 -10.34
N VAL A 46 -7.89 4.55 -10.96
CA VAL A 46 -8.96 5.46 -11.43
C VAL A 46 -9.85 4.77 -12.47
N LYS A 47 -9.26 4.10 -13.46
CA LYS A 47 -10.00 3.40 -14.52
C LYS A 47 -10.93 2.31 -13.97
N ASN A 48 -10.53 1.66 -12.87
CA ASN A 48 -11.28 0.58 -12.25
C ASN A 48 -12.15 1.05 -11.07
N ASN A 49 -12.27 2.36 -10.85
CA ASN A 49 -13.02 2.95 -9.73
C ASN A 49 -12.57 2.41 -8.35
N ARG A 50 -11.26 2.23 -8.19
CA ARG A 50 -10.62 1.72 -6.97
C ARG A 50 -9.71 2.78 -6.37
N THR A 51 -9.50 2.75 -5.06
CA THR A 51 -8.49 3.58 -4.40
C THR A 51 -7.15 2.84 -4.39
N MET A 52 -6.05 3.58 -4.49
CA MET A 52 -4.70 3.00 -4.37
C MET A 52 -4.53 2.25 -3.05
N ASP A 53 -5.13 2.77 -1.99
CA ASP A 53 -5.05 2.21 -0.65
C ASP A 53 -5.60 0.78 -0.58
N THR A 54 -6.86 0.61 -1.03
CA THR A 54 -7.52 -0.69 -1.06
C THR A 54 -6.74 -1.68 -1.90
N VAL A 55 -6.24 -1.25 -3.07
CA VAL A 55 -5.49 -2.13 -3.97
C VAL A 55 -4.16 -2.56 -3.35
N ILE A 56 -3.43 -1.66 -2.68
CA ILE A 56 -2.17 -2.01 -2.01
C ILE A 56 -2.43 -2.99 -0.87
N CYS A 57 -3.45 -2.77 -0.04
CA CYS A 57 -3.80 -3.67 1.05
C CYS A 57 -4.15 -5.07 0.54
N GLU A 58 -4.89 -5.19 -0.56
CA GLU A 58 -5.18 -6.48 -1.20
C GLU A 58 -3.93 -7.17 -1.73
N LEU A 59 -3.04 -6.44 -2.41
CA LEU A 59 -1.79 -7.02 -2.92
C LEU A 59 -0.88 -7.52 -1.78
N VAL A 60 -0.84 -6.79 -0.66
CA VAL A 60 -0.11 -7.21 0.54
C VAL A 60 -0.74 -8.47 1.14
N GLN A 61 -2.07 -8.52 1.26
CA GLN A 61 -2.77 -9.70 1.79
C GLN A 61 -2.54 -10.91 0.89
N GLU A 62 -2.69 -10.77 -0.43
CA GLU A 62 -2.47 -11.84 -1.40
C GLU A 62 -1.02 -12.36 -1.35
N PHE A 63 -0.05 -11.47 -1.16
CA PHE A 63 1.34 -11.86 -0.96
C PHE A 63 1.52 -12.71 0.30
N LEU A 64 0.97 -12.28 1.45
CA LEU A 64 1.06 -13.00 2.72
C LEU A 64 0.36 -14.37 2.65
N ASP A 65 -0.83 -14.43 2.06
CA ASP A 65 -1.59 -15.66 1.90
C ASP A 65 -0.82 -16.70 1.06
N LYS A 66 -0.12 -16.24 0.01
CA LYS A 66 0.77 -17.10 -0.79
C LYS A 66 1.95 -17.62 0.02
N GLN A 67 2.55 -16.81 0.89
CA GLN A 67 3.66 -17.26 1.75
C GLN A 67 3.19 -18.28 2.79
N HIS A 68 2.01 -18.10 3.37
CA HIS A 68 1.46 -19.03 4.37
C HIS A 68 1.00 -20.36 3.76
N SER A 69 0.60 -20.36 2.48
CA SER A 69 0.16 -21.58 1.78
C SER A 69 1.32 -22.47 1.31
N GLN A 70 2.57 -22.03 1.45
CA GLN A 70 3.78 -22.78 1.04
C GLN A 70 4.54 -23.40 2.23
N GLY A 71 4.03 -23.28 3.46
CA GLY A 71 4.56 -23.92 4.67
C GLY A 71 3.63 -25.02 5.18
#